data_AF-A0A6G2D9H4-F1
#
_entry.id   AF-A0A6G2D9H4-F1
#
_cell.length_a   1.000
_cell.length_b   1.000
_cell.length_c   1.000
_cell.angle_alpha   90.00
_cell.angle_beta   90.00
_cell.angle_gamma   90.00
#
_symmetry.space_group_name_H-M   'P 1'
#
loop_
_entity.id
_entity.type
_entity.pdbx_description
1 polymer ?
#
loop_
_entity_poly.entity_id
_entity_poly.type
_entity_poly.pdbx_seq_one_letter_code
_entity_poly.pdbx_strand_id
1 'polypeptide(L)'
;MLELLKSIDDFAWGPPLLILLVGTGIYLTMRLGLLQVLRLPKAFQLIFIQDKGHGDVSSFAALCTALASTVGTGNIIGVATAIKVGGPGALFWMWMAAFFGMATKYAEGLLAIKYRTKDDHGAVAGGPMHYILLGMGEKWRPLAVLFAVAGVLVALLGIGTFTQVNSITESIQNTTTISPAITALVLSVFVAIAVFGGLKSISKVSTTVVPFMALIYILGTLTVIFFNIGKIPGTIALVFTSAFSPLAAVGGFAGASVRMAIQN
;
A
#
# COMPACT_ATOMS: atom_id res chain seq x y z
N MET A 1 -13.33 24.85 -13.59
CA MET A 1 -12.02 24.27 -13.17
C MET A 1 -12.21 23.08 -12.24
N LEU A 2 -12.91 23.20 -11.10
CA LEU A 2 -13.14 22.07 -10.17
C LEU A 2 -13.91 20.90 -10.81
N GLU A 3 -14.94 21.16 -11.61
CA GLU A 3 -15.70 20.10 -12.30
C GLU A 3 -14.86 19.36 -13.35
N LEU A 4 -13.98 20.06 -14.05
CA LEU A 4 -13.04 19.46 -14.99
C LEU A 4 -12.04 18.56 -14.25
N LEU A 5 -11.47 19.04 -13.16
CA LEU A 5 -10.55 18.25 -12.32
C LEU A 5 -11.25 17.01 -11.75
N LYS A 6 -12.49 17.15 -11.28
CA LYS A 6 -13.30 16.04 -10.78
C LYS A 6 -13.62 15.02 -11.88
N SER A 7 -13.94 15.47 -13.08
CA SER A 7 -14.20 14.58 -14.22
C SER A 7 -12.96 13.81 -14.64
N ILE A 8 -11.79 14.46 -14.61
CA ILE A 8 -10.49 13.82 -14.88
C ILE A 8 -10.18 12.79 -13.79
N ASP A 9 -10.40 13.13 -12.52
CA ASP A 9 -10.21 12.21 -11.38
C ASP A 9 -11.15 10.99 -11.49
N ASP A 10 -12.43 11.22 -11.80
CA ASP A 10 -13.43 10.18 -11.98
C ASP A 10 -13.10 9.24 -13.14
N PHE A 11 -12.52 9.76 -14.22
CA PHE A 11 -12.08 8.95 -15.34
C PHE A 11 -10.78 8.19 -15.02
N ALA A 12 -9.78 8.88 -14.46
CA ALA A 12 -8.46 8.32 -14.17
C ALA A 12 -8.55 7.19 -13.14
N TRP A 13 -9.35 7.39 -12.08
CA TRP A 13 -9.64 6.35 -11.08
C TRP A 13 -10.89 5.53 -11.38
N GLY A 14 -11.43 5.69 -12.59
CA GLY A 14 -12.60 4.99 -13.06
C GLY A 14 -12.30 3.55 -13.48
N PRO A 15 -13.28 2.89 -14.10
CA PRO A 15 -13.19 1.49 -14.50
C PRO A 15 -11.92 1.10 -15.29
N PRO A 16 -11.37 1.92 -16.22
CA PRO A 16 -10.19 1.53 -17.00
C PRO A 16 -8.96 1.21 -16.14
N LEU A 17 -8.65 2.06 -15.15
CA LEU A 17 -7.49 1.84 -14.27
C LEU A 17 -7.72 0.64 -13.35
N LEU A 18 -8.94 0.47 -12.85
CA LEU A 18 -9.30 -0.67 -11.98
C LEU A 18 -9.17 -1.99 -12.74
N ILE A 19 -9.66 -2.04 -13.99
CA ILE A 19 -9.51 -3.20 -14.87
C ILE A 19 -8.04 -3.46 -15.16
N LEU A 20 -7.24 -2.43 -15.42
CA LEU A 20 -5.81 -2.61 -15.67
C LEU A 20 -5.09 -3.16 -14.43
N LEU A 21 -5.37 -2.62 -13.24
CA LEU A 21 -4.70 -3.00 -11.99
C LEU A 21 -5.08 -4.42 -11.56
N VAL A 22 -6.38 -4.69 -11.40
CA VAL A 22 -6.87 -6.01 -10.98
C VAL A 22 -6.70 -7.03 -12.09
N GLY A 23 -6.95 -6.66 -13.35
CA GLY A 23 -6.77 -7.53 -14.51
C GLY A 23 -5.32 -7.95 -14.71
N THR A 24 -4.35 -7.06 -14.48
CA THR A 24 -2.93 -7.43 -14.48
C THR A 24 -2.62 -8.40 -13.34
N GLY A 25 -3.17 -8.16 -12.14
CA GLY A 25 -3.02 -9.10 -11.01
C GLY A 25 -3.59 -10.48 -11.30
N ILE A 26 -4.77 -10.56 -11.92
CA ILE A 26 -5.40 -11.81 -12.37
C ILE A 26 -4.53 -12.50 -13.42
N TYR A 27 -4.09 -11.76 -14.45
CA TYR A 27 -3.22 -12.28 -15.50
C TYR A 27 -1.92 -12.86 -14.93
N LEU A 28 -1.23 -12.12 -14.06
CA LEU A 28 0.01 -12.55 -13.42
C LEU A 28 -0.24 -13.73 -12.48
N THR A 29 -1.34 -13.74 -11.73
CA THR A 29 -1.74 -14.87 -10.88
C THR A 29 -1.86 -16.16 -11.69
N MET A 30 -2.51 -16.11 -12.85
CA MET A 30 -2.62 -17.27 -13.74
C MET A 30 -1.27 -17.67 -14.35
N ARG A 31 -0.49 -16.69 -14.85
CA ARG A 31 0.81 -16.94 -15.49
C ARG A 31 1.86 -17.48 -14.52
N LEU A 32 1.83 -17.06 -13.26
CA LEU A 32 2.73 -17.52 -12.21
C LEU A 32 2.22 -18.78 -11.50
N GLY A 33 1.05 -19.30 -11.89
CA GLY A 33 0.49 -20.53 -11.35
C GLY A 33 0.06 -20.42 -9.88
N LEU A 34 -0.66 -19.36 -9.51
CA LEU A 34 -1.12 -19.10 -8.13
C LEU A 34 0.03 -19.05 -7.11
N LEU A 35 1.15 -18.45 -7.50
CA LEU A 35 2.37 -18.35 -6.69
C LEU A 35 2.11 -17.80 -5.29
N GLN A 36 1.20 -16.82 -5.15
CA GLN A 36 0.85 -16.22 -3.87
C GLN A 36 0.16 -17.17 -2.89
N VAL A 37 -0.37 -18.31 -3.34
CA VAL A 37 -0.89 -19.37 -2.46
C VAL A 37 0.18 -20.42 -2.24
N LEU A 38 0.80 -20.90 -3.32
CA LEU A 38 1.73 -22.04 -3.28
C LEU A 38 3.06 -21.73 -2.59
N ARG A 39 3.54 -20.48 -2.67
CA ARG A 39 4.87 -20.08 -2.16
C ARG A 39 4.80 -19.22 -0.90
N LEU A 40 3.61 -18.82 -0.45
CA LEU A 40 3.46 -17.98 0.73
C LEU A 40 4.05 -18.62 2.01
N PRO A 41 3.87 -19.92 2.30
CA PRO A 41 4.52 -20.54 3.47
C PRO A 41 6.05 -20.46 3.40
N LYS A 42 6.62 -20.65 2.21
CA LYS A 42 8.07 -20.53 1.99
C LYS A 42 8.54 -19.08 2.13
N ALA A 43 7.76 -18.11 1.67
CA ALA A 43 8.06 -16.69 1.88
C ALA A 43 8.13 -16.35 3.37
N PHE A 44 7.19 -16.84 4.18
CA PHE A 44 7.24 -16.66 5.64
C PHE A 44 8.50 -17.27 6.27
N GLN A 45 8.90 -18.47 5.84
CA GLN A 45 10.14 -19.09 6.33
C GLN A 45 11.37 -18.24 5.99
N LEU A 46 11.44 -17.69 4.78
CA LEU A 46 12.58 -16.90 4.31
C LEU A 46 12.76 -15.58 5.09
N ILE A 47 11.71 -15.03 5.70
CA ILE A 47 11.80 -13.81 6.53
C ILE A 47 12.71 -14.03 7.75
N PHE A 48 12.74 -15.25 8.30
CA PHE A 48 13.45 -15.57 9.55
C PHE A 48 14.80 -16.27 9.33
N ILE A 49 15.17 -16.54 8.08
CA ILE A 49 16.46 -17.17 7.74
C ILE A 49 17.52 -16.08 7.53
N GLN A 50 18.75 -16.31 8.01
CA GLN A 50 19.86 -15.40 7.78
C GLN A 50 20.21 -15.29 6.29
N ASP A 51 20.33 -14.04 5.82
CA ASP A 51 20.66 -13.75 4.43
C ASP A 51 22.08 -14.19 4.07
N LYS A 52 22.22 -14.88 2.95
CA LYS A 52 23.52 -15.22 2.33
C LYS A 52 23.90 -14.31 1.16
N GLY A 53 23.12 -13.24 0.92
CA GLY A 53 23.22 -12.40 -0.29
C GLY A 53 23.84 -11.03 -0.05
N HIS A 54 24.31 -10.39 -1.14
CA HIS A 54 24.80 -9.01 -1.14
C HIS A 54 23.65 -8.02 -1.41
N GLY A 55 23.33 -7.20 -0.40
CA GLY A 55 22.35 -6.11 -0.46
C GLY A 55 22.60 -5.09 0.67
N ASP A 56 22.05 -3.89 0.54
CA ASP A 56 22.33 -2.78 1.46
C ASP A 56 21.69 -2.97 2.85
N VAL A 57 20.67 -3.83 2.96
CA VAL A 57 19.93 -4.19 4.18
C VAL A 57 19.54 -5.67 4.15
N SER A 58 19.27 -6.27 5.31
CA SER A 58 18.77 -7.66 5.39
C SER A 58 17.34 -7.79 4.82
N SER A 59 16.92 -9.00 4.46
CA SER A 59 15.58 -9.30 3.94
C SER A 59 14.48 -8.91 4.93
N PHE A 60 14.69 -9.18 6.23
CA PHE A 60 13.76 -8.71 7.27
C PHE A 60 13.69 -7.18 7.31
N ALA A 61 14.84 -6.51 7.21
CA ALA A 61 14.88 -5.06 7.27
C ALA A 61 14.31 -4.39 6.01
N ALA A 62 14.51 -4.99 4.84
CA ALA A 62 13.85 -4.60 3.59
C ALA A 62 12.32 -4.79 3.72
N LEU A 63 11.86 -5.90 4.27
CA LEU A 63 10.45 -6.15 4.52
C LEU A 63 9.86 -5.12 5.48
N CYS A 64 10.50 -4.85 6.63
CA CYS A 64 10.02 -3.83 7.56
C CYS A 64 9.99 -2.43 6.92
N THR A 65 10.98 -2.10 6.08
CA THR A 65 11.02 -0.81 5.37
C THR A 65 9.88 -0.70 4.36
N ALA A 66 9.62 -1.77 3.59
CA ALA A 66 8.49 -1.81 2.67
C ALA A 66 7.14 -1.78 3.40
N LEU A 67 7.01 -2.51 4.52
CA LEU A 67 5.83 -2.49 5.36
C LEU A 67 5.58 -1.11 5.96
N ALA A 68 6.63 -0.39 6.37
CA ALA A 68 6.52 0.95 6.93
C ALA A 68 5.88 1.95 5.96
N SER A 69 6.11 1.80 4.65
CA SER A 69 5.50 2.68 3.65
C SER A 69 4.09 2.24 3.23
N THR A 70 3.76 0.96 3.39
CA THR A 70 2.44 0.43 3.01
C THR A 70 1.42 0.43 4.14
N VAL A 71 1.86 0.38 5.41
CA VAL A 71 0.97 0.40 6.57
C VAL A 71 0.91 1.84 7.07
N GLY A 72 -0.26 2.47 6.96
CA GLY A 72 -0.44 3.84 7.41
C GLY A 72 -1.91 4.23 7.47
N THR A 73 -2.17 5.52 7.25
CA THR A 73 -3.53 6.09 7.26
C THR A 73 -4.54 5.30 6.41
N GLY A 74 -4.13 4.78 5.24
CA GLY A 74 -5.01 4.00 4.36
C GLY A 74 -5.65 2.79 5.05
N ASN A 75 -4.88 2.06 5.86
CA ASN A 75 -5.38 0.88 6.58
C ASN A 75 -6.44 1.21 7.63
N ILE A 76 -6.42 2.43 8.19
CA ILE A 76 -7.32 2.85 9.27
C ILE A 76 -8.46 3.70 8.70
N ILE A 77 -8.12 4.85 8.14
CA ILE A 77 -9.09 5.82 7.61
C ILE A 77 -9.59 5.39 6.24
N GLY A 78 -8.72 4.85 5.38
CA GLY A 78 -9.08 4.42 4.04
C GLY A 78 -10.10 3.28 4.05
N VAL A 79 -9.83 2.21 4.82
CA VAL A 79 -10.76 1.09 5.01
C VAL A 79 -12.09 1.57 5.61
N ALA A 80 -12.05 2.40 6.65
CA ALA A 80 -13.26 2.94 7.28
C ALA A 80 -14.08 3.79 6.30
N THR A 81 -13.41 4.61 5.47
CA THR A 81 -14.06 5.43 4.43
C THR A 81 -14.65 4.56 3.34
N ALA A 82 -13.94 3.53 2.88
CA ALA A 82 -14.42 2.59 1.87
C ALA A 82 -15.67 1.85 2.36
N ILE A 83 -15.71 1.41 3.62
CA ILE A 83 -16.90 0.77 4.21
C ILE A 83 -18.04 1.78 4.39
N LYS A 84 -17.74 3.01 4.84
CA LYS A 84 -18.75 4.06 5.05
C LYS A 84 -19.43 4.47 3.74
N VAL A 85 -18.66 4.62 2.67
CA VAL A 85 -19.16 5.11 1.37
C VAL A 85 -19.64 3.96 0.48
N GLY A 86 -18.86 2.88 0.38
CA GLY A 86 -19.14 1.73 -0.48
C GLY A 86 -19.91 0.59 0.22
N GLY A 87 -20.22 0.73 1.50
CA GLY A 87 -20.89 -0.29 2.30
C GLY A 87 -19.97 -1.47 2.70
N PRO A 88 -20.47 -2.43 3.48
CA PRO A 88 -19.70 -3.58 3.96
C PRO A 88 -19.09 -4.44 2.85
N GLY A 89 -19.72 -4.46 1.67
CA GLY A 89 -19.25 -5.21 0.51
C GLY A 89 -17.92 -4.71 -0.06
N ALA A 90 -17.52 -3.46 0.21
CA ALA A 90 -16.20 -2.94 -0.19
C ALA A 90 -15.06 -3.80 0.39
N LEU A 91 -15.22 -4.31 1.61
CA LEU A 91 -14.20 -5.13 2.28
C LEU A 91 -13.88 -6.41 1.50
N PHE A 92 -14.88 -7.06 0.90
CA PHE A 92 -14.66 -8.22 0.04
C PHE A 92 -13.79 -7.87 -1.17
N TRP A 93 -14.08 -6.75 -1.82
CA TRP A 93 -13.32 -6.30 -2.99
C TRP A 93 -11.90 -5.86 -2.63
N MET A 94 -11.69 -5.29 -1.44
CA MET A 94 -10.34 -5.03 -0.91
C MET A 94 -9.55 -6.34 -0.75
N TRP A 95 -10.17 -7.41 -0.25
CA TRP A 95 -9.52 -8.73 -0.17
C TRP A 95 -9.17 -9.29 -1.54
N MET A 96 -10.07 -9.18 -2.52
CA MET A 96 -9.80 -9.63 -3.89
C MET A 96 -8.66 -8.83 -4.53
N ALA A 97 -8.66 -7.50 -4.37
CA ALA A 97 -7.61 -6.63 -4.86
C ALA A 97 -6.26 -6.97 -4.21
N ALA A 98 -6.23 -7.22 -2.89
CA ALA A 98 -5.03 -7.66 -2.19
C ALA A 98 -4.54 -9.03 -2.69
N PHE A 99 -5.46 -9.99 -2.87
CA PHE A 99 -5.14 -11.34 -3.32
C PHE A 99 -4.46 -11.35 -4.69
N PHE A 100 -5.03 -10.65 -5.68
CA PHE A 100 -4.44 -10.54 -7.01
C PHE A 100 -3.24 -9.58 -7.03
N GLY A 101 -3.23 -8.57 -6.18
CA GLY A 101 -2.13 -7.63 -6.01
C GLY A 101 -0.83 -8.28 -5.50
N MET A 102 -0.91 -9.38 -4.74
CA MET A 102 0.28 -10.13 -4.31
C MET A 102 1.12 -10.61 -5.51
N ALA A 103 0.48 -11.08 -6.59
CA ALA A 103 1.18 -11.51 -7.80
C ALA A 103 1.86 -10.33 -8.52
N THR A 104 1.18 -9.19 -8.60
CA THR A 104 1.73 -7.95 -9.17
C THR A 104 2.93 -7.47 -8.36
N LYS A 105 2.82 -7.40 -7.03
CA LYS A 105 3.91 -6.98 -6.15
C LYS A 105 5.12 -7.92 -6.21
N TYR A 106 4.88 -9.22 -6.33
CA TYR A 106 5.95 -10.18 -6.58
C TYR A 106 6.69 -9.89 -7.91
N ALA A 107 5.95 -9.68 -9.00
CA ALA A 107 6.54 -9.39 -10.31
C ALA A 107 7.34 -8.07 -10.28
N GLU A 108 6.81 -7.03 -9.63
CA GLU A 108 7.52 -5.76 -9.41
C GLU A 108 8.84 -5.96 -8.66
N GLY A 109 8.82 -6.71 -7.56
CA GLY A 109 10.03 -7.01 -6.78
C GLY A 109 11.06 -7.83 -7.55
N LEU A 110 10.61 -8.84 -8.30
CA LEU A 110 11.47 -9.65 -9.16
C LEU A 110 12.16 -8.80 -10.23
N LEU A 111 11.41 -7.94 -10.91
CA LEU A 111 11.94 -7.06 -11.95
C LEU A 111 12.88 -6.00 -11.35
N ALA A 112 12.53 -5.44 -10.18
CA ALA A 112 13.38 -4.48 -9.48
C ALA A 112 14.74 -5.10 -9.10
N ILE A 113 14.78 -6.37 -8.68
CA ILE A 113 16.04 -7.06 -8.39
C ILE A 113 16.80 -7.39 -9.68
N LYS A 114 16.10 -7.84 -10.73
CA LYS A 114 16.71 -8.24 -12.00
C LYS A 114 17.36 -7.07 -12.75
N TYR A 115 16.77 -5.88 -12.68
CA TYR A 115 17.21 -4.68 -13.39
C TYR A 115 17.75 -3.58 -12.46
N ARG A 116 18.20 -3.91 -11.24
CA ARG A 116 18.83 -2.94 -10.35
C ARG A 116 20.20 -2.52 -10.88
N THR A 117 20.56 -1.27 -10.62
CA THR A 117 21.88 -0.70 -10.89
C THR A 117 22.51 -0.21 -9.58
N LYS A 118 23.76 0.24 -9.65
CA LYS A 118 24.38 1.02 -8.57
C LYS A 118 24.40 2.48 -8.98
N ASP A 119 24.15 3.36 -8.03
CA ASP A 119 24.33 4.80 -8.21
C ASP A 119 25.82 5.20 -8.06
N ASP A 120 26.09 6.49 -8.22
CA ASP A 120 27.44 7.07 -8.13
C ASP A 120 28.07 6.93 -6.73
N HIS A 121 27.25 6.65 -5.71
CA HIS A 121 27.68 6.40 -4.34
C HIS A 121 27.77 4.90 -4.02
N GLY A 122 27.58 4.03 -5.02
CA GLY A 122 27.66 2.58 -4.92
C GLY A 122 26.44 1.92 -4.28
N ALA A 123 25.39 2.68 -3.95
CA ALA A 123 24.15 2.17 -3.38
C ALA A 123 23.26 1.55 -4.47
N VAL A 124 22.48 0.53 -4.09
CA VAL A 124 21.64 -0.20 -5.04
C VAL A 124 20.37 0.61 -5.34
N ALA A 125 20.19 0.96 -6.61
CA ALA A 125 18.99 1.63 -7.11
C ALA A 125 18.20 0.67 -8.02
N GLY A 126 16.90 0.55 -7.77
CA GLY A 126 16.03 -0.35 -8.52
C GLY A 126 14.58 0.09 -8.42
N GLY A 127 13.75 -0.37 -9.35
CA GLY A 127 12.34 -0.04 -9.40
C GLY A 127 11.81 0.11 -10.82
N PRO A 128 10.58 0.60 -10.98
CA PRO A 128 9.92 0.62 -12.28
C PRO A 128 10.61 1.46 -13.33
N MET A 129 11.15 2.62 -12.96
CA MET A 129 11.97 3.43 -13.84
C MET A 129 13.18 2.65 -14.40
N HIS A 130 13.80 1.78 -13.60
CA HIS A 130 14.94 0.97 -14.03
C HIS A 130 14.51 -0.18 -14.94
N TYR A 131 13.50 -0.97 -14.58
CA TYR A 131 13.11 -2.10 -15.42
C TYR A 131 12.39 -1.68 -16.71
N ILE A 132 11.80 -0.47 -16.76
CA ILE A 132 11.29 0.11 -18.01
C ILE A 132 12.48 0.45 -18.92
N LEU A 133 13.47 1.19 -18.40
CA LEU A 133 14.62 1.61 -19.20
C LEU A 133 15.52 0.45 -19.62
N LEU A 134 15.93 -0.38 -18.67
CA LEU A 134 16.91 -1.46 -18.87
C LEU A 134 16.26 -2.76 -19.38
N GLY A 135 14.98 -2.97 -19.11
CA GLY A 135 14.26 -4.17 -19.53
C GLY A 135 13.51 -4.00 -20.86
N MET A 136 12.90 -2.84 -21.10
CA MET A 136 12.16 -2.57 -22.36
C MET A 136 13.02 -1.80 -23.39
N GLY A 137 14.14 -1.22 -22.96
CA GLY A 137 15.12 -0.54 -23.79
C GLY A 137 14.93 0.98 -23.86
N GLU A 138 15.93 1.64 -24.43
CA GLU A 138 16.05 3.11 -24.49
C GLU A 138 14.85 3.83 -25.13
N LYS A 139 14.13 3.16 -26.03
CA LYS A 139 12.90 3.70 -26.66
C LYS A 139 11.80 4.03 -25.64
N TRP A 140 11.82 3.38 -24.48
CA TRP A 140 10.84 3.57 -23.40
C TRP A 140 11.33 4.54 -22.30
N ARG A 141 12.47 5.22 -22.51
CA ARG A 141 12.98 6.25 -21.61
C ARG A 141 11.93 7.31 -21.24
N PRO A 142 11.08 7.81 -22.16
CA PRO A 142 10.02 8.77 -21.77
C PRO A 142 9.06 8.21 -20.72
N LEU A 143 8.72 6.93 -20.78
CA LEU A 143 7.85 6.27 -19.81
C LEU A 143 8.55 6.07 -18.45
N ALA A 144 9.84 5.74 -18.46
CA ALA A 144 10.64 5.66 -17.23
C ALA A 144 10.73 7.01 -16.51
N VAL A 145 10.94 8.10 -17.27
CA VAL A 145 10.96 9.47 -16.73
C VAL A 145 9.59 9.87 -16.21
N LEU A 146 8.51 9.58 -16.96
CA LEU A 146 7.14 9.83 -16.52
C LEU A 146 6.85 9.12 -15.20
N PHE A 147 7.23 7.84 -15.08
CA PHE A 147 7.05 7.08 -13.84
C PHE A 147 7.82 7.71 -12.68
N ALA A 148 9.09 8.09 -12.90
CA ALA A 148 9.91 8.70 -11.86
C ALA A 148 9.32 10.03 -11.36
N VAL A 149 8.89 10.91 -12.29
CA VAL A 149 8.24 12.18 -11.95
C VAL A 149 6.92 11.95 -11.21
N ALA A 150 6.07 11.05 -11.71
CA ALA A 150 4.81 10.70 -11.06
C ALA A 150 5.05 10.13 -9.65
N GLY A 151 6.06 9.28 -9.47
CA GLY A 151 6.46 8.73 -8.18
C GLY A 151 6.87 9.82 -7.18
N VAL A 152 7.67 10.81 -7.61
CA VAL A 152 8.04 11.96 -6.78
C VAL A 152 6.82 12.79 -6.40
N LEU A 153 5.93 13.07 -7.36
CA LEU A 153 4.71 13.84 -7.10
C LEU A 153 3.79 13.13 -6.11
N VAL A 154 3.61 11.82 -6.23
CA VAL A 154 2.79 11.03 -5.30
C VAL A 154 3.42 10.96 -3.91
N ALA A 155 4.75 10.85 -3.82
CA ALA A 155 5.47 10.84 -2.54
C ALA A 155 5.34 12.19 -1.80
N LEU A 156 5.46 13.30 -2.52
CA LEU A 156 5.40 14.65 -1.94
C LEU A 156 3.96 15.11 -1.67
N LEU A 157 3.08 15.01 -2.67
CA LEU A 157 1.74 15.62 -2.66
C LEU A 157 0.61 14.65 -2.29
N GLY A 158 0.87 13.33 -2.36
CA GLY A 158 -0.16 12.31 -2.23
C GLY A 158 -0.08 11.49 -0.93
N ILE A 159 -0.06 10.16 -1.11
CA ILE A 159 -0.11 9.17 -0.03
C ILE A 159 1.16 9.11 0.83
N GLY A 160 2.26 9.69 0.35
CA GLY A 160 3.56 9.60 1.01
C GLY A 160 3.74 10.55 2.19
N THR A 161 3.27 11.81 2.07
CA THR A 161 3.56 12.85 3.08
C THR A 161 2.30 13.53 3.61
N PHE A 162 1.61 14.33 2.80
CA PHE A 162 0.54 15.21 3.30
C PHE A 162 -0.64 14.48 3.94
N THR A 163 -1.12 13.40 3.32
CA THR A 163 -2.23 12.60 3.87
C THR A 163 -1.87 11.97 5.21
N GLN A 164 -0.65 11.47 5.38
CA GLN A 164 -0.17 10.89 6.62
C GLN A 164 -0.05 11.94 7.73
N VAL A 165 0.58 13.08 7.43
CA VAL A 165 0.75 14.19 8.40
C VAL A 165 -0.62 14.71 8.83
N ASN A 166 -1.54 14.95 7.90
CA ASN A 166 -2.88 15.45 8.20
C ASN A 166 -3.62 14.53 9.17
N SER A 167 -3.63 13.22 8.91
CA SER A 167 -4.32 12.26 9.78
C SER A 167 -3.70 12.16 11.18
N ILE A 168 -2.38 12.26 11.30
CA ILE A 168 -1.70 12.29 12.60
C ILE A 168 -2.08 13.57 13.36
N THR A 169 -2.03 14.73 12.69
CA THR A 169 -2.37 16.01 13.32
C THR A 169 -3.84 16.08 13.75
N GLU A 170 -4.75 15.60 12.92
CA GLU A 170 -6.18 15.54 13.21
C GLU A 170 -6.48 14.62 14.40
N SER A 171 -5.84 13.43 14.43
CA SER A 171 -6.01 12.48 15.54
C SER A 171 -5.55 13.07 16.89
N ILE A 172 -4.42 13.79 16.88
CA ILE A 172 -3.88 14.44 18.08
C ILE A 172 -4.77 15.61 18.50
N GLN A 173 -5.23 16.43 17.56
CA GLN A 173 -6.12 17.55 17.83
C GLN A 173 -7.49 17.10 18.37
N ASN A 174 -7.99 15.94 17.94
CA ASN A 174 -9.26 15.39 18.44
C ASN A 174 -9.14 14.84 19.88
N THR A 175 -7.93 14.47 20.31
CA THR A 175 -7.69 13.84 21.62
C THR A 175 -7.06 14.80 22.62
N THR A 176 -6.44 15.88 22.14
CA THR A 176 -5.66 16.83 22.95
C THR A 176 -5.88 18.27 22.48
N THR A 177 -5.48 19.25 23.27
CA THR A 177 -5.55 20.68 22.88
C THR A 177 -4.31 21.17 22.11
N ILE A 178 -3.42 20.27 21.68
CA ILE A 178 -2.17 20.62 21.01
C ILE A 178 -2.47 21.12 19.58
N SER A 179 -1.87 22.25 19.21
CA SER A 179 -2.01 22.82 17.87
C SER A 179 -1.41 21.90 16.79
N PRO A 180 -2.08 21.72 15.64
CA PRO A 180 -1.56 20.96 14.50
C PRO A 180 -0.15 21.39 14.05
N ALA A 181 0.17 22.68 14.15
CA ALA A 181 1.48 23.21 13.78
C ALA A 181 2.62 22.67 14.66
N ILE A 182 2.36 22.52 15.97
CA ILE A 182 3.34 22.00 16.93
C ILE A 182 3.56 20.51 16.66
N THR A 183 2.48 19.76 16.46
CA THR A 183 2.51 18.34 16.11
C THR A 183 3.30 18.10 14.82
N ALA A 184 3.04 18.89 13.77
CA ALA A 184 3.74 18.79 12.50
C ALA A 184 5.23 19.13 12.63
N LEU A 185 5.59 20.14 13.44
CA LEU A 185 6.98 20.51 13.71
C LEU A 185 7.74 19.36 14.39
N VAL A 186 7.16 18.80 15.47
CA VAL A 186 7.77 17.69 16.20
C VAL A 186 7.92 16.46 15.30
N LEU A 187 6.88 16.12 14.53
CA LEU A 187 6.93 15.03 13.56
C LEU A 187 8.04 15.25 12.52
N SER A 188 8.17 16.46 11.99
CA SER A 188 9.20 16.81 11.01
C SER A 188 10.61 16.63 11.57
N VAL A 189 10.85 16.96 12.83
CA VAL A 189 12.15 16.74 13.49
C VAL A 189 12.47 15.24 13.57
N PHE A 190 11.52 14.40 13.99
CA PHE A 190 11.73 12.96 14.04
C PHE A 190 11.99 12.35 12.66
N VAL A 191 11.22 12.77 11.65
CA VAL A 191 11.41 12.31 10.26
C VAL A 191 12.77 12.78 9.72
N ALA A 192 13.17 14.03 9.99
CA ALA A 192 14.47 14.55 9.57
C ALA A 192 15.62 13.70 10.12
N ILE A 193 15.60 13.36 11.41
CA ILE A 193 16.62 12.49 12.03
C ILE A 193 16.70 11.14 11.32
N ALA A 194 15.55 10.54 10.97
CA ALA A 194 15.52 9.26 10.26
C ALA A 194 16.06 9.38 8.83
N VAL A 195 15.66 10.42 8.08
CA VAL A 195 15.98 10.62 6.66
C VAL A 195 17.43 11.04 6.44
N PHE A 196 17.97 11.97 7.23
CA PHE A 196 19.35 12.45 7.07
C PHE A 196 20.40 11.35 7.32
N GLY A 197 20.05 10.30 8.08
CA GLY A 197 20.91 9.13 8.24
C GLY A 197 20.90 8.13 7.06
N GLY A 198 20.14 8.43 5.99
CA GLY A 198 20.05 7.62 4.78
C GLY A 198 19.34 6.27 4.97
N LEU A 199 19.45 5.39 3.97
CA LEU A 199 18.77 4.09 3.91
C LEU A 199 19.00 3.20 5.14
N LYS A 200 20.22 3.21 5.70
CA LYS A 200 20.55 2.42 6.91
C LYS A 200 19.79 2.93 8.15
N SER A 201 19.66 4.25 8.29
CA SER A 201 18.89 4.86 9.39
C SER A 201 17.41 4.57 9.26
N ILE A 202 16.83 4.79 8.07
CA ILE A 202 15.43 4.48 7.76
C ILE A 202 15.15 3.02 8.09
N SER A 203 15.99 2.11 7.59
CA SER A 203 15.84 0.68 7.81
C SER A 203 15.87 0.31 9.29
N LYS A 204 16.80 0.90 10.09
CA LYS A 204 16.88 0.67 11.54
C LYS A 204 15.62 1.15 12.28
N VAL A 205 15.10 2.31 11.92
CA VAL A 205 13.85 2.83 12.48
C VAL A 205 12.69 1.91 12.10
N SER A 206 12.56 1.53 10.83
CA SER A 206 11.52 0.63 10.35
C SER A 206 11.55 -0.72 11.03
N THR A 207 12.71 -1.35 11.20
CA THR A 207 12.83 -2.66 11.88
C THR A 207 12.42 -2.63 13.35
N THR A 208 12.44 -1.45 13.98
CA THR A 208 12.06 -1.29 15.38
C THR A 208 10.59 -0.92 15.50
N VAL A 209 10.16 0.09 14.74
CA VAL A 209 8.81 0.68 14.85
C VAL A 209 7.75 -0.21 14.20
N VAL A 210 8.02 -0.80 13.04
CA VAL A 210 7.00 -1.56 12.29
C VAL A 210 6.52 -2.81 13.03
N PRO A 211 7.38 -3.67 13.58
CA PRO A 211 6.90 -4.82 14.35
C PRO A 211 6.11 -4.41 15.59
N PHE A 212 6.57 -3.37 16.29
CA PHE A 212 5.91 -2.85 17.49
C PHE A 212 4.52 -2.27 17.18
N MET A 213 4.40 -1.42 16.15
CA MET A 213 3.12 -0.82 15.76
C MET A 213 2.13 -1.89 15.28
N ALA A 214 2.61 -2.89 14.51
CA ALA A 214 1.78 -3.98 14.03
C ALA A 214 1.26 -4.84 15.20
N LEU A 215 2.13 -5.12 16.19
CA LEU A 215 1.74 -5.89 17.37
C LEU A 215 0.64 -5.19 18.17
N ILE A 216 0.80 -3.89 18.45
CA ILE A 216 -0.22 -3.11 19.17
C ILE A 216 -1.54 -3.09 18.41
N TYR A 217 -1.49 -2.83 17.10
CA TYR A 217 -2.68 -2.78 16.27
C TYR A 217 -3.41 -4.13 16.23
N ILE A 218 -2.67 -5.23 16.04
CA ILE A 218 -3.23 -6.58 16.02
C ILE A 218 -3.82 -6.95 17.39
N LEU A 219 -3.12 -6.67 18.50
CA LEU A 219 -3.64 -6.97 19.83
C LEU A 219 -4.90 -6.17 20.16
N GLY A 220 -4.92 -4.88 19.82
CA GLY A 220 -6.09 -4.03 20.02
C GLY A 220 -7.31 -4.50 19.21
N THR A 221 -7.11 -4.82 17.93
CA THR A 221 -8.18 -5.33 17.06
C THR A 221 -8.66 -6.72 17.48
N LEU A 222 -7.75 -7.64 17.82
CA LEU A 222 -8.10 -8.96 18.34
C LEU A 222 -8.90 -8.86 19.64
N THR A 223 -8.55 -7.92 20.53
CA THR A 223 -9.32 -7.68 21.76
C THR A 223 -10.78 -7.35 21.45
N VAL A 224 -11.03 -6.40 20.53
CA VAL A 224 -12.39 -6.03 20.10
C VAL A 224 -13.12 -7.21 19.45
N ILE A 225 -12.42 -7.98 18.62
CA ILE A 225 -12.96 -9.18 17.96
C ILE A 225 -13.35 -10.24 18.98
N PHE A 226 -12.51 -10.53 19.99
CA PHE A 226 -12.80 -11.50 21.04
C PHE A 226 -14.01 -11.10 21.88
N PHE A 227 -14.14 -9.83 22.26
CA PHE A 227 -15.32 -9.33 22.98
C PHE A 227 -16.60 -9.36 22.13
N ASN A 228 -16.50 -9.42 20.80
CA ASN A 228 -17.64 -9.45 19.88
C ASN A 228 -17.67 -10.72 19.01
N ILE A 229 -17.07 -11.82 19.49
CA ILE A 229 -16.83 -13.02 18.67
C ILE A 229 -18.13 -13.60 18.08
N GLY A 230 -19.23 -13.52 18.83
CA GLY A 230 -20.56 -13.97 18.38
C GLY A 230 -21.12 -13.19 17.18
N LYS A 231 -20.62 -11.98 16.91
CA LYS A 231 -21.04 -11.15 15.76
C LYS A 231 -20.26 -11.47 14.49
N ILE A 232 -19.13 -12.18 14.58
CA ILE A 232 -18.25 -12.44 13.42
C ILE A 232 -18.99 -13.15 12.28
N PRO A 233 -19.74 -14.24 12.51
CA PRO A 233 -20.42 -14.93 11.41
C PRO A 233 -21.41 -14.02 10.69
N GLY A 234 -22.17 -13.20 11.44
CA GLY A 234 -23.10 -12.23 10.87
C GLY A 234 -22.41 -11.12 10.08
N THR A 235 -21.28 -10.60 10.58
CA THR A 235 -20.47 -9.60 9.87
C THR A 235 -19.90 -10.16 8.57
N ILE A 236 -19.37 -11.39 8.58
CA ILE A 236 -18.85 -12.03 7.36
C ILE A 236 -19.99 -12.22 6.35
N ALA A 237 -21.14 -12.74 6.79
CA ALA A 237 -22.31 -12.88 5.91
C ALA A 237 -22.76 -11.53 5.33
N LEU A 238 -22.74 -10.46 6.12
CA LEU A 238 -23.06 -9.12 5.66
C LEU A 238 -22.09 -8.63 4.59
N VAL A 239 -20.78 -8.89 4.74
CA VAL A 239 -19.75 -8.53 3.74
C VAL A 239 -20.04 -9.21 2.41
N PHE A 240 -20.25 -10.53 2.40
CA PHE A 240 -20.53 -11.28 1.18
C PHE A 240 -21.87 -10.89 0.53
N THR A 241 -22.95 -10.81 1.32
CA THR A 241 -24.27 -10.43 0.79
C THR A 241 -24.26 -9.01 0.23
N SER A 242 -23.57 -8.08 0.89
CA SER A 242 -23.43 -6.70 0.41
C SER A 242 -22.56 -6.60 -0.85
N ALA A 243 -21.52 -7.43 -0.97
CA ALA A 243 -20.63 -7.42 -2.14
C ALA A 243 -21.32 -7.91 -3.43
N PHE A 244 -22.28 -8.83 -3.32
CA PHE A 244 -22.96 -9.47 -4.44
C PHE A 244 -24.47 -9.12 -4.56
N SER A 245 -24.96 -8.13 -3.80
CA SER A 245 -26.37 -7.75 -3.82
C SER A 245 -26.81 -7.17 -5.18
N PRO A 246 -27.99 -7.53 -5.73
CA PRO A 246 -28.52 -6.95 -6.97
C PRO A 246 -28.77 -5.43 -6.90
N LEU A 247 -29.02 -4.87 -5.71
CA LEU A 247 -29.05 -3.41 -5.49
C LEU A 247 -27.68 -2.76 -5.79
N ALA A 248 -26.59 -3.51 -5.62
CA ALA A 248 -25.25 -3.08 -5.99
C ALA A 248 -25.01 -3.14 -7.51
N ALA A 249 -25.69 -4.04 -8.22
CA ALA A 249 -25.60 -4.21 -9.68
C ALA A 249 -26.43 -3.18 -10.47
N VAL A 250 -27.57 -2.74 -9.94
CA VAL A 250 -28.48 -1.79 -10.64
C VAL A 250 -28.13 -0.32 -10.36
N GLY A 251 -27.43 -0.02 -9.26
CA GLY A 251 -27.24 1.36 -8.77
C GLY A 251 -25.81 1.92 -8.76
N GLY A 252 -24.84 1.29 -9.44
CA GLY A 252 -23.44 1.75 -9.39
C GLY A 252 -22.74 1.53 -8.04
N PHE A 253 -23.41 0.89 -7.08
CA PHE A 253 -22.86 0.59 -5.76
C PHE A 253 -21.74 -0.45 -5.83
N ALA A 254 -21.85 -1.51 -6.63
CA ALA A 254 -20.75 -2.48 -6.80
C ALA A 254 -19.52 -1.83 -7.43
N GLY A 255 -19.73 -0.97 -8.44
CA GLY A 255 -18.67 -0.17 -9.05
C GLY A 255 -18.05 0.83 -8.07
N ALA A 256 -18.87 1.49 -7.24
CA ALA A 256 -18.40 2.39 -6.19
C ALA A 256 -17.67 1.63 -5.07
N SER A 257 -18.15 0.46 -4.63
CA SER A 257 -17.47 -0.37 -3.63
C SER A 257 -16.11 -0.86 -4.15
N VAL A 258 -16.04 -1.33 -5.40
CA VAL A 258 -14.78 -1.75 -6.03
C VAL A 258 -13.84 -0.57 -6.23
N ARG A 259 -14.35 0.56 -6.72
CA ARG A 259 -13.57 1.80 -6.90
C ARG A 259 -13.01 2.29 -5.57
N MET A 260 -13.85 2.42 -4.54
CA MET A 260 -13.44 2.87 -3.21
C MET A 260 -12.48 1.88 -2.54
N ALA A 261 -12.66 0.58 -2.75
CA ALA A 261 -11.77 -0.47 -2.24
C ALA A 261 -10.37 -0.45 -2.86
N ILE A 262 -10.23 0.06 -4.08
CA ILE A 262 -8.94 0.11 -4.79
C ILE A 262 -8.27 1.48 -4.64
N GLN A 263 -9.06 2.56 -4.49
CA GLN A 263 -8.56 3.91 -4.30
C GLN A 263 -7.96 4.16 -2.91
N ASN A 264 -8.35 3.39 -1.89
CA ASN A 264 -7.96 3.59 -0.48
C ASN A 264 -7.28 2.35 0.10
#